data_AF-A0AAD6A3E1-F1
#
_entry.id   AF-A0AAD6A3E1-F1
#
_cell.length_a   1.000
_cell.length_b   1.000
_cell.length_c   1.000
_cell.angle_alpha   90.00
_cell.angle_beta   90.00
_cell.angle_gamma   90.00
#
_symmetry.space_group_name_H-M   'P 1'
#
loop_
_entity.id
_entity.type
_entity.pdbx_description
1 polymer ?
#
loop_
_entity_poly.entity_id
_entity_poly.type
_entity_poly.pdbx_seq_one_letter_code
_entity_poly.pdbx_strand_id
1 'polypeptide(L)'
;MEASVALAMAGWFMQVIFDKLADTALQAWASRMQLQEEIELLLARVKRTSVLLEAARCCREISNEALAKRLEELEQLARYAEDLVDELDFYRLQAQVEGPEKQQVVLFFNC
;
A
#
# COMPACT_ATOMS: atom_id res chain seq x y z
N MET A 1 -18.31 11.28 -1.15
CA MET A 1 -17.03 12.01 -1.06
C MET A 1 -16.78 12.67 -2.41
N GLU A 2 -16.23 13.88 -2.47
CA GLU A 2 -15.86 14.52 -3.74
C GLU A 2 -14.75 13.70 -4.44
N ALA A 3 -14.89 13.46 -5.74
CA ALA A 3 -13.96 12.59 -6.50
C ALA A 3 -12.52 13.11 -6.49
N SER A 4 -12.35 14.44 -6.45
CA SER A 4 -11.04 15.10 -6.30
C SER A 4 -10.38 14.80 -4.96
N VAL A 5 -11.16 14.70 -3.88
CA VAL A 5 -10.67 14.33 -2.54
C VAL A 5 -10.25 12.87 -2.52
N ALA A 6 -11.08 11.98 -3.07
CA ALA A 6 -10.73 10.55 -3.18
C ALA A 6 -9.43 10.34 -3.97
N LEU A 7 -9.28 11.04 -5.09
CA LEU A 7 -8.07 11.03 -5.90
C LEU A 7 -6.83 11.52 -5.12
N ALA A 8 -6.96 12.63 -4.39
CA ALA A 8 -5.88 13.16 -3.59
C ALA A 8 -5.47 12.20 -2.46
N MET A 9 -6.45 11.63 -1.75
CA MET A 9 -6.21 10.67 -0.66
C MET A 9 -5.57 9.38 -1.18
N ALA A 10 -6.10 8.80 -2.26
CA ALA A 10 -5.49 7.63 -2.90
C ALA A 10 -4.04 7.92 -3.32
N GLY A 11 -3.76 9.10 -3.87
CA GLY A 11 -2.40 9.50 -4.23
C GLY A 11 -1.48 9.61 -3.02
N TRP A 12 -1.96 10.15 -1.90
CA TRP A 12 -1.20 10.22 -0.66
C TRP A 12 -0.88 8.84 -0.09
N PHE A 13 -1.87 7.95 0.02
CA PHE A 13 -1.66 6.57 0.48
C PHE A 13 -0.66 5.82 -0.41
N MET A 14 -0.75 5.96 -1.74
CA MET A 14 0.18 5.32 -2.66
C MET A 14 1.63 5.76 -2.40
N GLN A 15 1.86 7.03 -2.07
CA GLN A 15 3.19 7.52 -1.72
C GLN A 15 3.67 6.94 -0.39
N VAL A 16 2.82 6.93 0.65
CA VAL A 16 3.15 6.36 1.96
C VAL A 16 3.50 4.87 1.84
N ILE A 17 2.68 4.10 1.13
CA ILE A 17 2.91 2.68 0.87
C ILE A 17 4.21 2.48 0.09
N PHE A 18 4.45 3.29 -0.94
CA PHE A 18 5.67 3.21 -1.74
C PHE A 18 6.92 3.43 -0.87
N ASP A 19 6.93 4.46 -0.03
CA ASP A 19 8.07 4.80 0.82
C ASP A 19 8.36 3.67 1.82
N LYS A 20 7.33 3.09 2.44
CA LYS A 20 7.47 1.94 3.35
C LYS A 20 7.99 0.70 2.60
N LEU A 21 7.39 0.35 1.46
CA LEU A 21 7.79 -0.82 0.68
C LEU A 21 9.20 -0.69 0.10
N ALA A 22 9.62 0.50 -0.30
CA ALA A 22 10.96 0.75 -0.81
C ALA A 22 12.03 0.83 0.28
N ASP A 23 11.64 0.82 1.56
CA ASP A 23 12.59 0.88 2.67
C ASP A 23 13.53 -0.33 2.67
N THR A 24 14.83 -0.04 2.76
CA THR A 24 15.87 -1.08 2.66
C THR A 24 15.84 -2.07 3.82
N ALA A 25 15.39 -1.65 5.01
CA ALA A 25 15.29 -2.55 6.15
C ALA A 25 14.08 -3.49 6.00
N LEU A 26 12.95 -2.99 5.47
CA LEU A 26 11.80 -3.82 5.14
C LEU A 26 12.12 -4.84 4.04
N GLN A 27 12.78 -4.41 2.97
CA GLN A 27 13.24 -5.29 1.89
C GLN A 27 14.17 -6.40 2.39
N ALA A 28 15.18 -6.03 3.19
CA ALA A 28 16.12 -7.01 3.75
C ALA A 28 15.43 -8.00 4.70
N TRP A 29 14.44 -7.55 5.48
CA TRP A 29 13.67 -8.42 6.35
C TRP A 29 12.75 -9.36 5.57
N ALA A 30 12.06 -8.85 4.56
CA ALA A 30 11.17 -9.65 3.72
C ALA A 30 11.92 -10.75 2.97
N SER A 31 13.12 -10.45 2.46
CA SER A 31 14.02 -11.46 1.88
C SER A 31 14.35 -12.59 2.86
N ARG A 32 14.53 -12.30 4.16
CA ARG A 32 14.78 -13.33 5.19
C ARG A 32 13.53 -14.16 5.49
N MET A 33 12.35 -13.53 5.40
CA MET A 33 11.05 -14.18 5.62
C MET A 33 10.47 -14.85 4.36
N GLN A 34 11.19 -14.83 3.24
CA GLN A 34 10.74 -15.34 1.94
C GLN A 34 9.47 -14.64 1.42
N LEU A 35 9.29 -13.35 1.77
CA LEU A 35 8.17 -12.49 1.33
C LEU A 35 8.56 -11.51 0.21
N GLN A 36 9.74 -11.72 -0.40
CA GLN A 36 10.31 -10.77 -1.35
C GLN A 36 9.45 -10.63 -2.61
N GLU A 37 8.91 -11.74 -3.11
CA GLU A 37 8.09 -11.76 -4.32
C GLU A 37 6.76 -10.99 -4.10
N GLU A 38 6.11 -11.20 -2.96
CA GLU A 38 4.86 -10.54 -2.58
C GLU A 38 5.06 -9.03 -2.44
N ILE A 39 6.16 -8.61 -1.81
CA ILE A 39 6.49 -7.19 -1.67
C ILE A 39 6.78 -6.55 -3.03
N GLU A 40 7.56 -7.22 -3.90
CA GLU A 40 7.87 -6.70 -5.23
C GLU A 40 6.61 -6.59 -6.09
N LEU A 41 5.70 -7.56 -5.98
CA LEU A 41 4.41 -7.53 -6.66
C LEU A 41 3.55 -6.36 -6.18
N LEU A 42 3.46 -6.13 -4.86
CA LEU A 42 2.72 -5.01 -4.31
C LEU A 42 3.33 -3.67 -4.74
N LEU A 43 4.66 -3.53 -4.67
CA LEU A 43 5.37 -2.35 -5.12
C LEU A 43 5.12 -2.05 -6.61
N ALA A 44 5.10 -3.09 -7.46
CA ALA A 44 4.78 -2.94 -8.87
C ALA A 44 3.34 -2.46 -9.09
N ARG A 45 2.38 -2.94 -8.29
CA ARG A 45 0.98 -2.47 -8.33
C ARG A 45 0.85 -1.02 -7.90
N VAL A 46 1.51 -0.63 -6.79
CA VAL A 46 1.52 0.77 -6.29
C VAL A 46 2.08 1.71 -7.36
N LYS A 47 3.20 1.36 -7.99
CA LYS A 47 3.81 2.15 -9.07
C LYS A 47 2.86 2.34 -10.27
N ARG A 48 2.25 1.25 -10.75
CA ARG A 48 1.30 1.31 -11.88
C ARG A 48 0.10 2.20 -11.55
N THR A 49 -0.46 2.06 -10.36
CA THR A 49 -1.60 2.85 -9.93
C THR A 49 -1.25 4.32 -9.75
N SER A 50 -0.07 4.63 -9.21
CA SER A 50 0.42 6.01 -9.06
C SER A 50 0.48 6.75 -10.40
N VAL A 51 0.93 6.08 -11.46
CA VAL A 51 0.92 6.65 -12.83
C VAL A 51 -0.51 6.95 -13.30
N LEU A 52 -1.46 6.05 -13.02
CA LEU A 52 -2.87 6.26 -13.37
C LEU A 52 -3.50 7.42 -12.58
N LEU A 53 -3.15 7.57 -11.30
CA LEU A 53 -3.64 8.67 -10.47
C LEU A 53 -3.10 10.01 -10.94
N GLU A 54 -1.83 10.07 -11.34
CA GLU A 54 -1.26 11.30 -11.88
C GLU A 54 -1.90 11.69 -13.22
N ALA A 55 -2.20 10.71 -14.08
CA ALA A 55 -2.98 10.95 -15.29
C ALA A 55 -4.40 11.46 -14.98
N ALA A 56 -5.05 10.92 -13.95
CA ALA A 56 -6.38 11.36 -13.52
C ALA A 56 -6.37 12.79 -12.93
N ARG A 57 -5.28 13.23 -12.28
CA ARG A 57 -5.12 14.60 -11.76
C ARG A 57 -5.09 15.65 -12.87
N CYS A 58 -4.61 15.29 -14.06
CA CYS A 58 -4.62 16.21 -15.19
C CYS A 58 -6.01 16.46 -15.79
N CYS A 59 -7.03 15.68 -15.41
CA CYS A 59 -8.41 15.90 -15.83
C CYS A 59 -9.02 17.11 -15.12
N ARG A 60 -9.47 18.10 -15.90
CA ARG A 60 -9.98 19.39 -15.39
C ARG A 60 -11.28 19.27 -14.57
N GLU A 61 -12.11 18.27 -14.88
CA GLU A 61 -13.34 17.96 -14.12
C GLU A 61 -13.57 16.44 -14.08
N ILE A 62 -13.77 15.91 -12.88
CA ILE A 62 -14.23 14.53 -12.67
C ILE A 62 -15.74 14.60 -12.42
N SER A 63 -16.51 14.84 -13.48
CA SER A 63 -17.97 14.90 -13.45
C SER A 63 -18.64 13.55 -13.77
N ASN A 64 -17.83 12.54 -14.10
CA ASN A 64 -18.30 11.19 -14.38
C ASN A 64 -18.50 10.41 -13.07
N GLU A 65 -19.75 10.14 -12.72
CA GLU A 65 -20.15 9.42 -11.52
C GLU A 65 -19.53 8.01 -11.43
N ALA A 66 -19.38 7.31 -12.55
CA ALA A 66 -18.73 6.00 -12.58
C ALA A 66 -17.23 6.12 -12.24
N LEU A 67 -16.55 7.16 -12.73
CA LEU A 67 -15.16 7.45 -12.37
C LEU A 67 -15.02 7.85 -10.90
N ALA A 68 -15.95 8.68 -10.40
CA ALA A 68 -15.98 9.06 -8.98
C ALA A 68 -16.08 7.83 -8.07
N LYS A 69 -16.97 6.88 -8.38
CA LYS A 69 -17.10 5.63 -7.64
C LYS A 69 -15.82 4.78 -7.68
N ARG A 70 -15.17 4.68 -8.84
CA ARG A 70 -13.89 3.94 -8.95
C ARG A 70 -12.76 4.59 -8.14
N LEU A 71 -12.73 5.91 -8.05
CA LEU A 71 -11.76 6.63 -7.23
C LEU A 71 -12.00 6.42 -5.73
N GLU A 72 -13.27 6.36 -5.31
CA GLU A 72 -13.62 6.00 -3.94
C GLU A 72 -13.23 4.56 -3.59
N GLU A 73 -13.51 3.59 -4.47
CA GLU A 73 -13.06 2.20 -4.30
C GLU A 73 -11.53 2.11 -4.21
N LEU A 74 -10.82 2.89 -5.04
CA LEU A 74 -9.37 2.93 -5.02
C LEU A 74 -8.82 3.54 -3.74
N GLU A 75 -9.45 4.60 -3.23
CA GLU A 75 -9.09 5.23 -1.96
C GLU A 75 -9.20 4.24 -0.79
N GLN A 76 -10.29 3.47 -0.75
CA GLN A 76 -10.49 2.42 0.26
C GLN A 76 -9.44 1.30 0.16
N LEU A 77 -9.13 0.85 -1.06
CA LEU A 77 -8.08 -0.15 -1.28
C LEU A 77 -6.69 0.37 -0.91
N ALA A 78 -6.40 1.65 -1.18
CA ALA A 78 -5.15 2.27 -0.81
C ALA A 78 -5.01 2.37 0.71
N ARG A 79 -6.08 2.74 1.42
CA ARG A 79 -6.09 2.74 2.89
C ARG A 79 -5.83 1.34 3.47
N TYR A 80 -6.53 0.32 2.97
CA TYR A 80 -6.33 -1.06 3.42
C TYR A 80 -4.89 -1.55 3.16
N ALA A 81 -4.32 -1.22 2.00
CA ALA A 81 -2.93 -1.56 1.71
C ALA A 81 -1.94 -0.82 2.62
N GLU A 82 -2.25 0.40 3.03
CA GLU A 82 -1.42 1.14 3.99
C GLU A 82 -1.44 0.49 5.38
N ASP A 83 -2.63 0.14 5.87
CA ASP A 83 -2.82 -0.60 7.13
C ASP A 83 -2.01 -1.92 7.13
N LEU A 84 -2.10 -2.70 6.04
CA LEU A 84 -1.36 -3.96 5.91
C LEU A 84 0.16 -3.76 5.93
N VAL A 85 0.67 -2.70 5.28
CA VAL A 85 2.10 -2.41 5.26
C VAL A 85 2.58 -1.90 6.62
N ASP A 86 1.74 -1.22 7.40
CA ASP A 86 2.04 -0.89 8.79
C ASP A 86 2.12 -2.12 9.70
N GLU A 87 1.21 -3.07 9.53
CA GLU A 87 1.29 -4.35 10.25
C GLU A 87 2.57 -5.11 9.90
N LEU A 88 2.96 -5.11 8.62
CA LEU A 88 4.20 -5.72 8.17
C LEU A 88 5.42 -5.06 8.83
N ASP A 89 5.45 -3.72 8.87
CA ASP A 89 6.55 -2.98 9.49
C ASP A 89 6.58 -3.20 11.01
N PHE A 90 5.41 -3.30 11.64
CA PHE A 90 5.29 -3.69 13.04
C PHE A 90 5.94 -5.05 13.30
N TYR A 91 5.63 -6.09 12.50
CA TYR A 91 6.25 -7.42 12.67
C TYR A 91 7.76 -7.41 12.44
N ARG A 92 8.24 -6.60 11.50
CA ARG A 92 9.68 -6.40 11.29
C ARG A 92 10.36 -5.76 12.50
N LEU A 93 9.73 -4.74 13.09
CA LEU A 93 10.26 -4.07 14.28
C LEU A 93 10.20 -4.99 15.50
N GLN A 94 9.11 -5.74 15.67
CA GLN A 94 8.98 -6.72 16.75
C GLN A 94 10.08 -7.80 16.66
N ALA A 95 10.39 -8.28 15.45
CA ALA A 95 11.47 -9.24 15.21
C ALA A 95 12.84 -8.75 15.72
N GLN A 96 13.10 -7.45 15.57
CA GLN A 96 14.37 -6.83 16.00
C GLN A 96 14.49 -6.71 17.50
N VAL A 97 13.35 -6.53 18.20
CA VAL A 97 13.33 -6.33 19.66
C VAL A 97 13.26 -7.67 20.40
N GLU A 98 12.42 -8.61 19.94
CA GLU A 98 12.12 -9.86 20.66
C GLU A 98 12.96 -11.06 20.20
N GLY A 99 13.65 -10.94 19.05
CA GLY A 99 14.37 -12.04 18.40
C GLY A 99 13.44 -12.92 17.54
N PRO A 100 13.99 -13.62 16.52
CA PRO A 100 13.20 -14.31 15.50
C PRO A 100 12.41 -15.54 16.01
N GLU A 101 12.71 -16.07 17.20
CA GLU A 101 12.15 -17.32 17.71
C GLU A 101 10.70 -17.23 18.20
N LYS A 102 10.13 -16.03 18.33
CA LYS A 102 8.75 -15.83 18.82
C LYS A 102 7.73 -15.49 17.75
N GLN A 103 8.12 -15.51 16.48
CA GLN A 103 7.21 -15.19 15.38
C GLN A 103 6.30 -16.38 15.06
N GLN A 104 5.16 -16.46 15.75
CA GLN A 104 3.98 -17.04 15.11
C GLN A 104 3.50 -16.01 14.09
N VAL A 105 3.92 -16.18 12.83
CA VAL A 105 3.27 -15.53 11.70
C VAL A 105 1.87 -16.13 11.62
N VAL A 106 0.96 -15.62 12.44
CA VAL A 106 -0.46 -15.91 12.26
C VAL A 106 -0.83 -15.18 10.99
N LEU A 107 -0.85 -15.94 9.89
CA LEU A 107 -1.36 -15.50 8.60
C LEU A 107 -2.83 -15.13 8.80
N PHE A 108 -3.12 -13.91 9.24
CA PHE A 108 -4.40 -13.27 9.05
C PHE A 108 -4.48 -12.73 7.62
N PHE A 109 -4.18 -13.58 6.63
CA PHE A 109 -4.75 -13.42 5.30
C PHE A 109 -6.19 -13.94 5.35
N ASN A 110 -7.07 -13.21 6.04
CA ASN A 110 -8.51 -13.33 5.80
C ASN A 110 -8.91 -12.12 4.96
N CYS A 111 -8.75 -12.29 3.65
CA CYS A 111 -9.68 -11.72 2.68
C CYS A 111 -10.94 -12.59 2.63
#